data_AF-A0A970AUW3-F1
#
_entry.id   AF-A0A970AUW3-F1
#
_cell.length_a   1.000
_cell.length_b   1.000
_cell.length_c   1.000
_cell.angle_alpha   90.00
_cell.angle_beta   90.00
_cell.angle_gamma   90.00
#
_symmetry.space_group_name_H-M   'P 1'
#
loop_
_entity.id
_entity.type
_entity.pdbx_description
1 polymer ?
#
loop_
_entity_poly.entity_id
_entity_poly.type
_entity_poly.pdbx_seq_one_letter_code
_entity_poly.pdbx_strand_id
1 'polypeptide(L)'
;MWHPRDTVKLHQGLDKKQIDNQWYLINYFQIKNRDAKKSTDRNTALEKQIVPTQVNKALLAEYLQLRQHALLELGETTDIKIFECTFKGTVIHGLGAGHVRETAVTLHPLFGVPYIPASSLKGVVRNWALQAFFAGNESAAETSETMEARYFKAIFGTQKSQGTVQFYDIFFTDYKIVQDVLTVHFADYYGNRKAATDYLSPKPIFFYVVKPKLAEIYLSTVSRVEHADELLVIVSDWLEKALCELGIGSKTASGYGRFTTVTDITESVKADIGAKIVAERKAQAAEAKALLEQKKQEEYLATLSPGHRLVWEIEQLTVDAQDSQRSKGELYQAVCDLADQPEEQKMAAAALKVYWEKTNDWQKPSKKQKIKNQVIAEILGL
;
A
#
# COMPACT_ATOMS: atom_id res chain seq x y z
N MET A 1 11.58 6.48 31.05
CA MET A 1 11.73 6.72 29.60
C MET A 1 10.74 7.84 29.34
N TRP A 2 11.21 8.99 28.87
CA TRP A 2 10.38 10.19 28.74
C TRP A 2 9.55 10.06 27.46
N HIS A 3 8.33 9.55 27.59
CA HIS A 3 7.41 9.43 26.48
C HIS A 3 6.46 10.64 26.45
N PRO A 4 5.99 11.07 25.27
CA PRO A 4 4.98 12.11 25.16
C PRO A 4 3.76 11.81 26.06
N ARG A 5 3.31 12.81 26.83
CA ARG A 5 2.29 12.62 27.89
C ARG A 5 0.96 12.11 27.33
N ASP A 6 0.60 12.56 26.14
CA ASP A 6 -0.53 12.12 25.32
C ASP A 6 -0.43 10.63 24.95
N THR A 7 0.71 10.18 24.43
CA THR A 7 0.93 8.75 24.09
C THR A 7 0.84 7.87 25.34
N VAL A 8 1.40 8.33 26.47
CA VAL A 8 1.31 7.61 27.76
C VAL A 8 -0.14 7.49 28.22
N LYS A 9 -0.91 8.59 28.18
CA LYS A 9 -2.32 8.62 28.58
C LYS A 9 -3.17 7.69 27.71
N LEU A 10 -2.98 7.74 26.39
CA LEU A 10 -3.66 6.85 25.45
C LEU A 10 -3.33 5.39 25.78
N HIS A 11 -2.05 5.04 25.91
CA HIS A 11 -1.64 3.66 26.17
C HIS A 11 -2.13 3.12 27.52
N GLN A 12 -2.22 3.95 28.57
CA GLN A 12 -2.70 3.51 29.89
C GLN A 12 -4.18 3.11 29.91
N GLY A 13 -5.01 3.76 29.07
CA GLY A 13 -6.43 3.48 28.98
C GLY A 13 -6.82 2.42 27.95
N LEU A 14 -5.87 1.95 27.14
CA LEU A 14 -6.11 0.99 26.06
C LEU A 14 -6.01 -0.45 26.54
N ASP A 15 -6.89 -1.31 26.02
CA ASP A 15 -6.64 -2.75 26.05
C ASP A 15 -5.44 -3.05 25.15
N LYS A 16 -4.38 -3.62 25.73
CA LYS A 16 -3.13 -3.91 25.00
C LYS A 16 -3.34 -4.86 23.82
N LYS A 17 -4.43 -5.65 23.84
CA LYS A 17 -4.83 -6.51 22.71
C LYS A 17 -5.32 -5.73 21.50
N GLN A 18 -5.67 -4.45 21.66
CA GLN A 18 -6.12 -3.56 20.59
C GLN A 18 -4.95 -2.79 19.93
N ILE A 19 -3.71 -2.99 20.37
CA ILE A 19 -2.54 -2.33 19.79
C ILE A 19 -2.15 -3.05 18.49
N ASP A 20 -2.60 -2.52 17.37
CA ASP A 20 -2.31 -3.07 16.04
C ASP A 20 -0.85 -2.90 15.61
N ASN A 21 -0.21 -1.80 16.00
CA ASN A 21 1.17 -1.52 15.64
C ASN A 21 2.11 -2.33 16.55
N GLN A 22 2.73 -3.37 15.98
CA GLN A 22 3.54 -4.32 16.75
C GLN A 22 4.84 -3.70 17.26
N TRP A 23 5.34 -2.61 16.64
CA TRP A 23 6.49 -1.89 17.17
C TRP A 23 6.17 -1.32 18.55
N TYR A 24 5.00 -0.70 18.72
CA TYR A 24 4.56 -0.23 20.04
C TYR A 24 4.31 -1.40 21.00
N LEU A 25 3.67 -2.47 20.53
CA LEU A 25 3.38 -3.65 21.35
C LEU A 25 4.65 -4.33 21.89
N ILE A 26 5.72 -4.43 21.09
CA ILE A 26 6.93 -5.20 21.45
C ILE A 26 8.00 -4.31 22.11
N ASN A 27 8.05 -3.02 21.77
CA ASN A 27 9.18 -2.16 22.17
C ASN A 27 8.79 -1.13 23.23
N TYR A 28 7.52 -0.73 23.30
CA TYR A 28 7.07 0.41 24.10
C TYR A 28 6.39 -0.03 25.42
N PHE A 29 6.61 0.71 26.51
CA PHE A 29 6.07 0.43 27.86
C PHE A 29 6.28 -1.01 28.39
N GLN A 30 7.34 -1.68 27.95
CA GLN A 30 7.57 -3.08 28.32
C GLN A 30 8.15 -3.27 29.72
N ILE A 31 8.81 -2.26 30.29
CA ILE A 31 9.47 -2.39 31.59
C ILE A 31 8.44 -2.25 32.72
N LYS A 32 8.21 -3.32 33.49
CA LYS A 32 7.33 -3.33 34.67
C LYS A 32 8.09 -3.09 35.99
N ASN A 33 9.34 -3.57 36.08
CA ASN A 33 10.17 -3.42 37.27
C ASN A 33 11.63 -3.18 36.85
N ARG A 34 12.17 -2.00 37.14
CA ARG A 34 13.55 -1.63 36.75
C ARG A 34 14.60 -2.30 37.62
N ASP A 35 14.26 -2.63 38.86
CA ASP A 35 15.20 -3.09 39.88
C ASP A 35 15.36 -4.63 39.89
N ALA A 36 14.56 -5.34 39.09
CA ALA A 36 14.63 -6.79 39.01
C ALA A 36 15.93 -7.26 38.34
N LYS A 37 16.59 -8.25 38.96
CA LYS A 37 17.88 -8.80 38.46
C LYS A 37 17.73 -9.65 37.19
N LYS A 38 16.57 -10.28 36.97
CA LYS A 38 16.30 -11.14 35.80
C LYS A 38 15.49 -10.38 34.75
N SER A 39 15.87 -10.53 33.48
CA SER A 39 15.18 -9.87 32.36
C SER A 39 13.69 -10.22 32.23
N THR A 40 13.33 -11.48 32.54
CA THR A 40 11.92 -11.95 32.57
C THR A 40 11.07 -11.23 33.60
N ASP A 41 11.68 -10.81 34.70
CA ASP A 41 11.01 -10.16 35.82
C ASP A 41 11.01 -8.63 35.65
N ARG A 42 11.92 -8.12 34.79
CA ARG A 42 11.95 -6.70 34.39
C ARG A 42 10.85 -6.33 33.41
N ASN A 43 10.54 -7.25 32.50
CA ASN A 43 9.70 -6.97 31.34
C ASN A 43 8.28 -7.55 31.46
N THR A 44 7.35 -6.94 30.73
CA THR A 44 5.98 -7.42 30.56
C THR A 44 6.01 -8.68 29.71
N ALA A 45 5.19 -9.67 30.08
CA ALA A 45 5.03 -10.87 29.29
C ALA A 45 4.28 -10.53 27.99
N LEU A 46 4.82 -10.98 26.87
CA LEU A 46 4.19 -10.87 25.57
C LEU A 46 3.58 -12.22 25.19
N GLU A 47 2.63 -12.22 24.27
CA GLU A 47 2.06 -13.46 23.74
C GLU A 47 3.15 -14.28 23.03
N LYS A 48 2.99 -15.61 23.04
CA LYS A 48 3.95 -16.51 22.38
C LYS A 48 3.93 -16.35 20.85
N GLN A 49 2.81 -15.88 20.33
CA GLN A 49 2.59 -15.63 18.91
C GLN A 49 1.87 -14.30 18.76
N ILE A 50 2.39 -13.43 17.90
CA ILE A 50 1.82 -12.14 17.54
C ILE A 50 1.55 -12.17 16.04
N VAL A 51 0.33 -11.81 15.64
CA VAL A 51 -0.13 -11.84 14.25
C VAL A 51 -0.65 -10.45 13.88
N PRO A 52 -0.36 -9.93 12.68
CA PRO A 52 -0.94 -8.67 12.24
C PRO A 52 -2.46 -8.79 12.09
N THR A 53 -3.17 -7.74 12.50
CA THR A 53 -4.63 -7.63 12.33
C THR A 53 -4.99 -7.35 10.88
N GLN A 54 -6.26 -7.50 10.52
CA GLN A 54 -6.73 -7.25 9.15
C GLN A 54 -6.51 -5.79 8.74
N VAL A 55 -6.67 -4.85 9.68
CA VAL A 55 -6.42 -3.41 9.44
C VAL A 55 -4.94 -3.16 9.15
N ASN A 56 -4.03 -3.72 9.96
CA ASN A 56 -2.59 -3.59 9.73
C ASN A 56 -2.16 -4.20 8.38
N LYS A 57 -2.73 -5.38 8.04
CA LYS A 57 -2.51 -6.02 6.73
C LYS A 57 -2.98 -5.16 5.56
N ALA A 58 -4.17 -4.57 5.67
CA ALA A 58 -4.72 -3.71 4.63
C ALA A 58 -3.86 -2.44 4.43
N LEU A 59 -3.46 -1.78 5.52
CA LEU A 59 -2.59 -0.59 5.46
C LEU A 59 -1.22 -0.91 4.84
N LEU A 60 -0.62 -2.04 5.20
CA LEU A 60 0.65 -2.47 4.60
C LEU A 60 0.45 -2.77 3.11
N ALA A 61 -0.63 -3.45 2.73
CA ALA A 61 -0.92 -3.76 1.34
C ALA A 61 -1.11 -2.49 0.50
N GLU A 62 -1.83 -1.49 1.02
CA GLU A 62 -1.99 -0.18 0.37
C GLU A 62 -0.65 0.53 0.18
N TYR A 63 0.19 0.57 1.22
CA TYR A 63 1.53 1.15 1.12
C TYR A 63 2.40 0.45 0.06
N LEU A 64 2.39 -0.88 0.03
CA LEU A 64 3.15 -1.65 -0.96
C LEU A 64 2.62 -1.45 -2.38
N GLN A 65 1.31 -1.31 -2.55
CA GLN A 65 0.71 -0.96 -3.85
C GLN A 65 1.14 0.44 -4.31
N LEU A 66 1.11 1.45 -3.42
CA LEU A 66 1.59 2.79 -3.74
C LEU A 66 3.07 2.79 -4.13
N ARG A 67 3.89 2.01 -3.41
CA ARG A 67 5.30 1.83 -3.74
C ARG A 67 5.48 1.18 -5.11
N GLN A 68 4.76 0.10 -5.40
CA GLN A 68 4.80 -0.58 -6.70
C GLN A 68 4.43 0.38 -7.83
N HIS A 69 3.36 1.16 -7.65
CA HIS A 69 2.93 2.16 -8.62
C HIS A 69 4.02 3.21 -8.89
N ALA A 70 4.56 3.80 -7.82
CA ALA A 70 5.61 4.82 -7.92
C ALA A 70 6.87 4.27 -8.60
N LEU A 71 7.27 3.02 -8.31
CA LEU A 71 8.39 2.38 -8.98
C LEU A 71 8.09 2.18 -10.46
N LEU A 72 6.93 1.64 -10.82
CA LEU A 72 6.60 1.40 -12.23
C LEU A 72 6.45 2.68 -13.05
N GLU A 73 5.99 3.78 -12.47
CA GLU A 73 6.02 5.10 -13.12
C GLU A 73 7.45 5.57 -13.40
N LEU A 74 8.41 5.25 -12.52
CA LEU A 74 9.83 5.48 -12.78
C LEU A 74 10.39 4.58 -13.89
N GLY A 75 9.67 3.51 -14.26
CA GLY A 75 10.00 2.54 -15.31
C GLY A 75 10.39 3.15 -16.66
N GLU A 76 9.95 4.38 -16.97
CA GLU A 76 10.37 5.10 -18.18
C GLU A 76 11.84 5.57 -18.12
N THR A 77 12.36 5.78 -16.92
CA THR A 77 13.71 6.34 -16.66
C THR A 77 14.65 5.35 -15.98
N THR A 78 14.11 4.26 -15.46
CA THR A 78 14.79 3.33 -14.58
C THR A 78 14.30 1.92 -14.85
N ASP A 79 15.21 0.96 -14.96
CA ASP A 79 14.83 -0.44 -15.10
C ASP A 79 14.61 -1.07 -13.72
N ILE A 80 13.57 -1.89 -13.58
CA ILE A 80 13.14 -2.47 -12.31
C ILE A 80 12.99 -3.98 -12.45
N LYS A 81 13.37 -4.69 -11.38
CA LYS A 81 13.11 -6.11 -11.17
C LYS A 81 12.35 -6.33 -9.86
N ILE A 82 11.37 -7.21 -9.91
CA ILE A 82 10.51 -7.57 -8.79
C ILE A 82 10.53 -9.09 -8.62
N PHE A 83 10.85 -9.55 -7.42
CA PHE A 83 10.95 -10.97 -7.09
C PHE A 83 9.94 -11.35 -6.02
N GLU A 84 9.19 -12.41 -6.28
CA GLU A 84 8.42 -13.11 -5.27
C GLU A 84 9.29 -14.18 -4.62
N CYS A 85 9.30 -14.19 -3.29
CA CYS A 85 10.23 -15.00 -2.52
C CYS A 85 9.52 -15.83 -1.44
N THR A 86 9.92 -17.10 -1.33
CA THR A 86 9.46 -18.00 -0.24
C THR A 86 10.61 -18.41 0.68
N PHE A 87 10.29 -18.69 1.94
CA PHE A 87 11.27 -18.95 2.99
C PHE A 87 11.30 -20.41 3.42
N LYS A 88 12.50 -20.94 3.68
CA LYS A 88 12.67 -22.31 4.20
C LYS A 88 12.24 -22.42 5.67
N GLY A 89 12.33 -21.33 6.41
CA GLY A 89 12.08 -21.31 7.84
C GLY A 89 11.86 -19.91 8.38
N THR A 90 12.27 -19.70 9.62
CA THR A 90 12.13 -18.42 10.32
C THR A 90 13.27 -17.47 9.97
N VAL A 91 12.95 -16.18 9.99
CA VAL A 91 13.88 -15.08 9.77
C VAL A 91 14.08 -14.33 11.08
N ILE A 92 15.31 -13.95 11.35
CA ILE A 92 15.66 -13.07 12.46
C ILE A 92 16.44 -11.92 11.87
N HIS A 93 16.05 -10.69 12.17
CA HIS A 93 16.84 -9.52 11.82
C HIS A 93 16.89 -8.58 13.01
N GLY A 94 18.06 -7.97 13.25
CA GLY A 94 18.28 -7.03 14.35
C GLY A 94 18.76 -7.66 15.66
N LEU A 95 19.07 -8.95 15.69
CA LEU A 95 19.59 -9.60 16.89
C LEU A 95 20.94 -8.98 17.27
N GLY A 96 21.04 -8.44 18.49
CA GLY A 96 22.24 -7.74 18.99
C GLY A 96 22.14 -6.21 19.01
N ALA A 97 21.10 -5.62 18.40
CA ALA A 97 20.78 -4.21 18.62
C ALA A 97 20.35 -4.01 20.09
N GLY A 98 20.82 -2.92 20.73
CA GLY A 98 20.45 -2.59 22.10
C GLY A 98 18.93 -2.45 22.23
N HIS A 99 18.28 -3.37 22.95
CA HIS A 99 16.84 -3.46 23.02
C HIS A 99 16.33 -3.80 24.42
N VAL A 100 15.13 -3.31 24.77
CA VAL A 100 14.51 -3.49 26.09
C VAL A 100 14.39 -4.97 26.48
N ARG A 101 14.24 -5.85 25.48
CA ARG A 101 14.11 -7.31 25.64
C ARG A 101 15.38 -8.10 25.30
N GLU A 102 16.54 -7.44 25.14
CA GLU A 102 17.87 -8.01 24.82
C GLU A 102 17.98 -8.76 23.47
N THR A 103 16.85 -9.15 22.87
CA THR A 103 16.73 -9.80 21.58
C THR A 103 15.73 -9.01 20.73
N ALA A 104 16.25 -8.23 19.78
CA ALA A 104 15.43 -7.36 18.96
C ALA A 104 14.96 -8.11 17.70
N VAL A 105 13.69 -7.92 17.36
CA VAL A 105 13.17 -8.11 16.01
C VAL A 105 13.12 -6.73 15.37
N THR A 106 13.71 -6.56 14.20
CA THR A 106 13.62 -5.30 13.46
C THR A 106 12.19 -5.10 12.98
N LEU A 107 11.54 -4.08 13.55
CA LEU A 107 10.18 -3.65 13.23
C LEU A 107 10.23 -2.23 12.70
N HIS A 108 9.45 -1.95 11.68
CA HIS A 108 9.29 -0.60 11.14
C HIS A 108 8.46 0.23 12.14
N PRO A 109 8.95 1.38 12.62
CA PRO A 109 8.25 2.15 13.67
C PRO A 109 6.89 2.69 13.21
N LEU A 110 6.79 3.14 11.96
CA LEU A 110 5.55 3.67 11.39
C LEU A 110 4.50 2.58 11.15
N PHE A 111 4.84 1.56 10.35
CA PHE A 111 3.90 0.50 9.97
C PHE A 111 3.70 -0.57 11.05
N GLY A 112 4.62 -0.69 12.00
CA GLY A 112 4.55 -1.71 13.04
C GLY A 112 4.74 -3.13 12.52
N VAL A 113 5.46 -3.31 11.41
CA VAL A 113 5.65 -4.62 10.75
C VAL A 113 7.13 -4.97 10.70
N PRO A 114 7.51 -6.26 10.71
CA PRO A 114 8.88 -6.68 10.49
C PRO A 114 9.32 -6.35 9.07
N TYR A 115 10.58 -5.97 8.95
CA TYR A 115 11.19 -5.69 7.66
C TYR A 115 12.69 -6.00 7.72
N ILE A 116 13.29 -6.22 6.54
CA ILE A 116 14.73 -6.29 6.39
C ILE A 116 15.19 -5.02 5.64
N PRO A 117 16.10 -4.23 6.22
CA PRO A 117 16.67 -3.07 5.55
C PRO A 117 17.37 -3.45 4.23
N ALA A 118 17.27 -2.57 3.24
CA ALA A 118 17.92 -2.67 1.95
C ALA A 118 19.44 -2.83 2.07
N SER A 119 20.05 -2.23 3.08
CA SER A 119 21.49 -2.35 3.35
C SER A 119 21.89 -3.78 3.71
N SER A 120 21.06 -4.51 4.47
CA SER A 120 21.30 -5.91 4.78
C SER A 120 21.18 -6.79 3.53
N LEU A 121 20.23 -6.48 2.65
CA LEU A 121 20.08 -7.15 1.36
C LEU A 121 21.29 -6.89 0.46
N LYS A 122 21.65 -5.62 0.23
CA LYS A 122 22.83 -5.23 -0.54
C LYS A 122 24.09 -5.89 0.02
N GLY A 123 24.23 -5.92 1.36
CA GLY A 123 25.36 -6.51 2.05
C GLY A 123 25.49 -8.01 1.84
N VAL A 124 24.40 -8.79 1.92
CA VAL A 124 24.47 -10.24 1.72
C VAL A 124 24.79 -10.60 0.27
N VAL A 125 24.19 -9.89 -0.71
CA VAL A 125 24.47 -10.11 -2.13
C VAL A 125 25.90 -9.72 -2.46
N ARG A 126 26.39 -8.59 -1.94
CA ARG A 126 27.80 -8.17 -2.07
C ARG A 126 28.75 -9.21 -1.49
N ASN A 127 28.47 -9.69 -0.27
CA ASN A 127 29.31 -10.69 0.37
C ASN A 127 29.32 -12.01 -0.41
N TRP A 128 28.19 -12.45 -0.94
CA TRP A 128 28.13 -13.64 -1.78
C TRP A 128 29.02 -13.50 -3.02
N ALA A 129 28.88 -12.40 -3.77
CA ALA A 129 29.70 -12.15 -4.95
C ALA A 129 31.19 -12.04 -4.60
N LEU A 130 31.51 -11.42 -3.45
CA LEU A 130 32.88 -11.33 -2.95
C LEU A 130 33.50 -12.71 -2.69
N GLN A 131 32.75 -13.63 -2.07
CA GLN A 131 33.21 -14.98 -1.81
C GLN A 131 33.33 -15.80 -3.10
N ALA A 132 32.33 -15.71 -3.98
CA ALA A 132 32.25 -16.49 -5.20
C ALA A 132 33.37 -16.16 -6.21
N PHE A 133 33.65 -14.87 -6.42
CA PHE A 133 34.56 -14.43 -7.48
C PHE A 133 35.93 -13.97 -6.98
N PHE A 134 36.05 -13.62 -5.70
CA PHE A 134 37.27 -13.01 -5.14
C PHE A 134 37.77 -13.68 -3.86
N ALA A 135 37.22 -14.85 -3.48
CA ALA A 135 37.59 -15.59 -2.28
C ALA A 135 37.57 -14.74 -1.00
N GLY A 136 36.64 -13.78 -0.91
CA GLY A 136 36.53 -12.87 0.24
C GLY A 136 37.49 -11.67 0.24
N ASN A 137 38.32 -11.51 -0.79
CA ASN A 137 39.30 -10.42 -0.86
C ASN A 137 38.68 -9.15 -1.47
N GLU A 138 38.36 -8.17 -0.62
CA GLU A 138 37.77 -6.89 -1.05
C GLU A 138 38.68 -6.08 -1.98
N SER A 139 39.98 -6.07 -1.71
CA SER A 139 40.95 -5.33 -2.53
C SER A 139 41.03 -5.89 -3.95
N ALA A 140 40.87 -7.21 -4.11
CA ALA A 140 40.82 -7.83 -5.43
C ALA A 140 39.55 -7.44 -6.21
N ALA A 141 38.40 -7.35 -5.55
CA ALA A 141 37.14 -6.92 -6.18
C ALA A 141 37.20 -5.47 -6.68
N GLU A 142 37.96 -4.60 -6.01
CA GLU A 142 38.10 -3.19 -6.40
C GLU A 142 39.18 -2.95 -7.46
N THR A 143 40.31 -3.67 -7.40
CA THR A 143 41.47 -3.41 -8.27
C THR A 143 41.53 -4.28 -9.52
N SER A 144 40.82 -5.41 -9.55
CA SER A 144 40.78 -6.29 -10.72
C SER A 144 40.03 -5.67 -11.90
N GLU A 145 40.47 -6.00 -13.11
CA GLU A 145 39.87 -5.61 -14.39
C GLU A 145 39.10 -6.76 -15.06
N THR A 146 38.90 -7.87 -14.34
CA THR A 146 38.04 -8.98 -14.76
C THR A 146 36.59 -8.53 -14.98
N MET A 147 35.83 -9.34 -15.73
CA MET A 147 34.44 -9.02 -16.05
C MET A 147 33.58 -8.97 -14.77
N GLU A 148 33.79 -9.92 -13.86
CA GLU A 148 33.12 -10.02 -12.57
C GLU A 148 33.40 -8.77 -11.71
N ALA A 149 34.64 -8.27 -11.73
CA ALA A 149 35.01 -7.07 -11.00
C ALA A 149 34.32 -5.82 -11.57
N ARG A 150 34.13 -5.76 -12.89
CA ARG A 150 33.39 -4.66 -13.54
C ARG A 150 31.93 -4.65 -13.09
N TYR A 151 31.23 -5.78 -13.12
CA TYR A 151 29.85 -5.86 -12.63
C TYR A 151 29.77 -5.61 -11.13
N PHE A 152 30.69 -6.14 -10.32
CA PHE A 152 30.73 -5.89 -8.88
C PHE A 152 30.85 -4.39 -8.57
N LYS A 153 31.78 -3.69 -9.22
CA LYS A 153 31.97 -2.24 -9.08
C LYS A 153 30.74 -1.45 -9.57
N ALA A 154 30.15 -1.86 -10.69
CA ALA A 154 28.96 -1.22 -11.23
C ALA A 154 27.76 -1.37 -10.27
N ILE A 155 27.45 -2.59 -9.81
CA ILE A 155 26.30 -2.88 -8.95
C ILE A 155 26.44 -2.21 -7.58
N PHE A 156 27.58 -2.42 -6.90
CA PHE A 156 27.71 -2.01 -5.49
C PHE A 156 28.31 -0.62 -5.32
N GLY A 157 29.07 -0.15 -6.30
CA GLY A 157 29.91 1.05 -6.19
C GLY A 157 31.27 0.75 -5.56
N THR A 158 32.10 1.78 -5.53
CA THR A 158 33.42 1.80 -4.86
C THR A 158 33.50 3.03 -3.95
N GLN A 159 34.63 3.25 -3.28
CA GLN A 159 34.85 4.50 -2.55
C GLN A 159 34.90 5.73 -3.47
N LYS A 160 35.15 5.55 -4.78
CA LYS A 160 35.28 6.64 -5.77
C LYS A 160 34.05 6.81 -6.66
N SER A 161 33.17 5.82 -6.71
CA SER A 161 32.04 5.78 -7.64
C SER A 161 30.79 5.20 -6.97
N GLN A 162 29.64 5.83 -7.23
CA GLN A 162 28.35 5.29 -6.77
C GLN A 162 27.99 4.02 -7.55
N GLY A 163 27.33 3.07 -6.88
CA GLY A 163 26.75 1.90 -7.55
C GLY A 163 25.49 2.27 -8.34
N THR A 164 25.26 1.56 -9.44
CA THR A 164 24.18 1.82 -10.38
C THR A 164 22.88 1.07 -10.03
N VAL A 165 22.95 0.08 -9.13
CA VAL A 165 21.78 -0.70 -8.69
C VAL A 165 21.34 -0.27 -7.29
N GLN A 166 20.06 0.07 -7.18
CA GLN A 166 19.36 0.39 -5.94
C GLN A 166 18.69 -0.86 -5.38
N PHE A 167 18.97 -1.12 -4.10
CA PHE A 167 18.30 -2.15 -3.31
C PHE A 167 17.25 -1.50 -2.43
N TYR A 168 16.24 -2.28 -2.07
CA TYR A 168 15.02 -1.79 -1.46
C TYR A 168 14.66 -2.62 -0.22
N ASP A 169 14.01 -1.97 0.76
CA ASP A 169 13.59 -2.64 2.00
C ASP A 169 12.59 -3.77 1.68
N ILE A 170 12.79 -4.90 2.35
CA ILE A 170 11.93 -6.09 2.23
C ILE A 170 10.89 -6.03 3.34
N PHE A 171 9.62 -5.99 2.96
CA PHE A 171 8.50 -6.10 3.90
C PHE A 171 7.87 -7.48 3.81
N PHE A 172 7.35 -7.97 4.94
CA PHE A 172 6.60 -9.22 4.98
C PHE A 172 5.10 -8.89 5.02
N THR A 173 4.35 -9.33 4.01
CA THR A 173 2.90 -9.11 3.91
C THR A 173 2.09 -10.11 4.72
N ASP A 174 2.51 -11.38 4.71
CA ASP A 174 1.93 -12.43 5.53
C ASP A 174 3.00 -13.06 6.42
N TYR A 175 2.92 -12.76 7.71
CA TYR A 175 3.88 -13.20 8.70
C TYR A 175 3.24 -13.43 10.06
N LYS A 176 3.98 -14.16 10.90
CA LYS A 176 3.72 -14.29 12.33
C LYS A 176 5.01 -14.04 13.08
N ILE A 177 4.95 -13.30 14.18
CA ILE A 177 6.08 -13.22 15.12
C ILE A 177 5.86 -14.31 16.16
N VAL A 178 6.79 -15.25 16.27
CA VAL A 178 6.68 -16.40 17.18
C VAL A 178 7.88 -16.43 18.12
N GLN A 179 7.65 -16.93 19.33
CA GLN A 179 8.71 -17.14 20.30
C GLN A 179 9.50 -18.40 19.92
N ASP A 180 10.82 -18.27 19.92
CA ASP A 180 11.79 -19.34 19.71
C ASP A 180 12.75 -19.41 20.92
N VAL A 181 13.53 -20.48 21.03
CA VAL A 181 14.41 -20.75 22.17
C VAL A 181 15.83 -21.07 21.73
N LEU A 182 16.78 -20.40 22.36
CA LEU A 182 18.20 -20.73 22.27
C LEU A 182 18.66 -21.24 23.62
N THR A 183 19.08 -22.51 23.67
CA THR A 183 19.57 -23.10 24.91
C THR A 183 21.09 -23.14 24.89
N VAL A 184 21.73 -22.30 25.71
CA VAL A 184 23.20 -22.30 25.86
C VAL A 184 23.56 -23.20 27.03
N HIS A 185 24.33 -24.25 26.78
CA HIS A 185 24.83 -25.16 27.82
C HIS A 185 26.11 -24.65 28.49
N PHE A 186 27.02 -24.07 27.71
CA PHE A 186 28.37 -23.73 28.15
C PHE A 186 28.62 -22.21 28.25
N ALA A 187 27.64 -21.45 28.75
CA ALA A 187 27.72 -19.97 28.78
C ALA A 187 28.96 -19.45 29.54
N ASP A 188 29.30 -20.09 30.65
CA ASP A 188 30.42 -19.68 31.50
C ASP A 188 31.78 -20.05 30.87
N TYR A 189 31.81 -21.06 29.99
CA TYR A 189 32.99 -21.45 29.21
C TYR A 189 33.26 -20.45 28.09
N TYR A 190 32.24 -20.10 27.29
CA TYR A 190 32.38 -19.07 26.25
C TYR A 190 32.75 -17.69 26.84
N GLY A 191 32.41 -17.43 28.10
CA GLY A 191 32.81 -16.23 28.82
C GLY A 191 34.21 -16.29 29.46
N ASN A 192 35.00 -17.33 29.21
CA ASN A 192 36.31 -17.59 29.85
C ASN A 192 36.27 -17.61 31.39
N ARG A 193 35.14 -18.00 32.00
CA ARG A 193 34.98 -18.02 33.47
C ARG A 193 35.21 -19.41 34.07
N LYS A 194 34.81 -20.47 33.37
CA LYS A 194 34.90 -21.87 33.85
C LYS A 194 35.14 -22.85 32.70
N ALA A 195 35.71 -24.02 32.99
CA ALA A 195 35.83 -25.10 32.01
C ALA A 195 34.44 -25.65 31.60
N ALA A 196 34.31 -26.07 30.36
CA ALA A 196 33.12 -26.78 29.89
C ALA A 196 33.05 -28.15 30.57
N THR A 197 31.99 -28.38 31.35
CA THR A 197 31.76 -29.65 32.06
C THR A 197 30.33 -30.11 31.83
N ASP A 198 30.10 -31.42 31.76
CA ASP A 198 28.80 -32.00 31.35
C ASP A 198 27.66 -31.78 32.36
N TYR A 199 27.98 -31.30 33.57
CA TYR A 199 27.00 -31.02 34.63
C TYR A 199 26.45 -29.58 34.58
N LEU A 200 26.86 -28.77 33.59
CA LEU A 200 26.37 -27.41 33.46
C LEU A 200 24.90 -27.41 32.99
N SER A 201 24.04 -26.74 33.76
CA SER A 201 22.62 -26.67 33.46
C SER A 201 22.36 -25.84 32.19
N PRO A 202 21.45 -26.30 31.31
CA PRO A 202 21.02 -25.52 30.15
C PRO A 202 20.42 -24.19 30.60
N LYS A 203 20.75 -23.10 29.90
CA LYS A 203 20.16 -21.76 30.10
C LYS A 203 19.30 -21.41 28.88
N PRO A 204 17.98 -21.69 28.91
CA PRO A 204 17.06 -21.31 27.82
C PRO A 204 16.92 -19.79 27.75
N ILE A 205 17.17 -19.24 26.57
CA ILE A 205 16.98 -17.82 26.26
C ILE A 205 15.90 -17.76 25.19
N PHE A 206 14.74 -17.21 25.56
CA PHE A 206 13.65 -17.03 24.63
C PHE A 206 13.77 -15.71 23.88
N PHE A 207 13.48 -15.75 22.59
CA PHE A 207 13.50 -14.57 21.72
C PHE A 207 12.41 -14.67 20.67
N TYR A 208 12.13 -13.58 19.96
CA TYR A 208 11.12 -13.55 18.92
C TYR A 208 11.75 -13.68 17.54
N VAL A 209 11.08 -14.42 16.66
CA VAL A 209 11.47 -14.64 15.27
C VAL A 209 10.28 -14.37 14.36
N VAL A 210 10.56 -13.98 13.12
CA VAL A 210 9.53 -13.78 12.11
C VAL A 210 9.37 -15.08 11.34
N LYS A 211 8.16 -15.57 11.20
CA LYS A 211 7.79 -16.66 10.31
C LYS A 211 7.02 -16.07 9.12
N PRO A 212 7.73 -15.65 8.06
CA PRO A 212 7.10 -15.14 6.85
C PRO A 212 6.59 -16.29 5.98
N LYS A 213 5.53 -16.03 5.22
CA LYS A 213 5.08 -16.92 4.15
C LYS A 213 5.65 -16.48 2.80
N LEU A 214 5.56 -15.18 2.54
CA LEU A 214 5.94 -14.54 1.29
C LEU A 214 6.67 -13.23 1.58
N ALA A 215 7.59 -12.85 0.71
CA ALA A 215 8.13 -11.51 0.64
C ALA A 215 8.32 -11.11 -0.82
N GLU A 216 8.26 -9.81 -1.07
CA GLU A 216 8.62 -9.22 -2.35
C GLU A 216 9.92 -8.45 -2.22
N ILE A 217 10.82 -8.64 -3.18
CA ILE A 217 12.10 -7.94 -3.27
C ILE A 217 12.11 -7.10 -4.53
N TYR A 218 12.57 -5.87 -4.40
CA TYR A 218 12.67 -4.91 -5.49
C TYR A 218 14.13 -4.56 -5.73
N LEU A 219 14.51 -4.46 -6.99
CA LEU A 219 15.76 -3.86 -7.44
C LEU A 219 15.44 -2.86 -8.53
N SER A 220 16.20 -1.77 -8.60
CA SER A 220 16.12 -0.85 -9.73
C SER A 220 17.50 -0.33 -10.11
N THR A 221 17.64 0.26 -11.29
CA THR A 221 18.78 1.14 -11.54
C THR A 221 18.59 2.50 -10.86
N VAL A 222 19.65 3.30 -10.73
CA VAL A 222 19.56 4.67 -10.17
C VAL A 222 19.13 5.69 -11.26
N SER A 223 19.40 5.37 -12.52
CA SER A 223 19.02 6.13 -13.70
C SER A 223 19.01 5.22 -14.93
N ARG A 224 18.82 5.78 -16.13
CA ARG A 224 19.17 5.07 -17.37
C ARG A 224 20.67 4.78 -17.36
N VAL A 225 21.01 3.50 -17.42
CA VAL A 225 22.37 2.99 -17.45
C VAL A 225 22.49 2.18 -18.74
N GLU A 226 23.63 2.30 -19.44
CA GLU A 226 23.88 1.42 -20.59
C GLU A 226 23.93 -0.03 -20.14
N HIS A 227 23.27 -0.93 -20.88
CA HIS A 227 23.20 -2.37 -20.55
C HIS A 227 22.59 -2.64 -19.15
N ALA A 228 21.61 -1.81 -18.74
CA ALA A 228 20.89 -1.96 -17.48
C ALA A 228 20.22 -3.34 -17.34
N ASP A 229 19.67 -3.85 -18.43
CA ASP A 229 19.08 -5.17 -18.60
C ASP A 229 20.08 -6.29 -18.27
N GLU A 230 21.30 -6.21 -18.80
CA GLU A 230 22.37 -7.16 -18.48
C GLU A 230 22.78 -7.08 -17.00
N LEU A 231 23.00 -5.87 -16.48
CA LEU A 231 23.35 -5.63 -15.07
C LEU A 231 22.29 -6.19 -14.13
N LEU A 232 21.01 -5.97 -14.44
CA LEU A 232 19.89 -6.45 -13.66
C LEU A 232 19.79 -7.97 -13.70
N VAL A 233 20.03 -8.61 -14.85
CA VAL A 233 20.08 -10.09 -14.94
C VAL A 233 21.17 -10.65 -14.02
N ILE A 234 22.36 -10.06 -14.05
CA ILE A 234 23.50 -10.53 -13.24
C ILE A 234 23.23 -10.38 -11.75
N VAL A 235 22.78 -9.20 -11.31
CA VAL A 235 22.48 -8.99 -9.88
C VAL A 235 21.29 -9.84 -9.43
N SER A 236 20.36 -10.19 -10.31
CA SER A 236 19.24 -11.10 -10.01
C SER A 236 19.74 -12.52 -9.69
N ASP A 237 20.68 -13.03 -10.49
CA ASP A 237 21.32 -14.33 -10.24
C ASP A 237 22.10 -14.32 -8.92
N TRP A 238 22.87 -13.26 -8.67
CA TRP A 238 23.62 -13.11 -7.41
C TRP A 238 22.70 -13.00 -6.20
N LEU A 239 21.57 -12.29 -6.35
CA LEU A 239 20.54 -12.16 -5.33
C LEU A 239 19.97 -13.54 -4.96
N GLU A 240 19.53 -14.31 -5.96
CA GLU A 240 18.97 -15.65 -5.74
C GLU A 240 19.97 -16.55 -5.01
N LYS A 241 21.22 -16.63 -5.50
CA LYS A 241 22.25 -17.47 -4.89
C LYS A 241 22.59 -17.02 -3.47
N ALA A 242 22.76 -15.71 -3.24
CA ALA A 242 23.04 -15.18 -1.91
C ALA A 242 21.95 -15.55 -0.89
N LEU A 243 20.68 -15.40 -1.27
CA LEU A 243 19.54 -15.65 -0.39
C LEU A 243 19.31 -17.15 -0.11
N CYS A 244 19.56 -18.01 -1.10
CA CYS A 244 19.41 -19.45 -0.97
C CYS A 244 20.60 -20.12 -0.25
N GLU A 245 21.83 -19.67 -0.53
CA GLU A 245 23.06 -20.29 -0.01
C GLU A 245 23.47 -19.74 1.37
N LEU A 246 23.52 -18.40 1.50
CA LEU A 246 23.94 -17.75 2.76
C LEU A 246 22.75 -17.50 3.68
N GLY A 247 21.63 -17.04 3.12
CA GLY A 247 20.50 -16.51 3.89
C GLY A 247 20.77 -15.11 4.46
N ILE A 248 19.71 -14.45 4.93
CA ILE A 248 19.76 -13.05 5.39
C ILE A 248 19.37 -12.89 6.85
N GLY A 249 19.98 -11.92 7.53
CA GLY A 249 19.69 -11.60 8.93
C GLY A 249 20.64 -12.30 9.90
N SER A 250 20.14 -12.65 11.08
CA SER A 250 20.92 -13.18 12.20
C SER A 250 20.82 -14.70 12.28
N LYS A 251 21.88 -15.35 12.79
CA LYS A 251 21.96 -16.82 13.00
C LYS A 251 21.77 -17.63 11.71
N THR A 252 22.22 -17.12 10.58
CA THR A 252 22.17 -17.80 9.26
C THR A 252 22.91 -19.15 9.24
N ALA A 253 24.00 -19.27 10.01
CA ALA A 253 24.73 -20.53 10.21
C ALA A 253 23.87 -21.64 10.84
N SER A 254 22.86 -21.27 11.63
CA SER A 254 21.88 -22.20 12.21
C SER A 254 20.65 -22.41 11.33
N GLY A 255 20.65 -21.85 10.10
CA GLY A 255 19.59 -22.05 9.11
C GLY A 255 18.50 -20.98 9.05
N TYR A 256 18.57 -19.94 9.90
CA TYR A 256 17.62 -18.82 9.84
C TYR A 256 17.83 -17.97 8.58
N GLY A 257 16.76 -17.37 8.07
CA GLY A 257 16.87 -16.38 7.00
C GLY A 257 17.11 -16.93 5.59
N ARG A 258 17.03 -18.25 5.40
CA ARG A 258 17.23 -18.88 4.09
C ARG A 258 15.97 -18.92 3.25
N PHE A 259 16.13 -18.65 1.97
CA PHE A 259 15.07 -18.68 0.98
C PHE A 259 14.98 -20.07 0.33
N THR A 260 13.79 -20.42 -0.13
CA THR A 260 13.56 -21.66 -0.89
C THR A 260 13.44 -21.35 -2.39
N THR A 261 12.70 -20.31 -2.73
CA THR A 261 12.53 -19.84 -4.11
C THR A 261 12.63 -18.32 -4.18
N VAL A 262 13.22 -17.84 -5.27
CA VAL A 262 13.26 -16.42 -5.67
C VAL A 262 12.82 -16.40 -7.13
N THR A 263 11.63 -15.87 -7.41
CA THR A 263 11.02 -15.93 -8.74
C THR A 263 10.80 -14.53 -9.26
N ASP A 264 11.35 -14.23 -10.44
CA ASP A 264 11.12 -12.96 -11.13
C ASP A 264 9.66 -12.88 -11.60
N ILE A 265 8.92 -11.92 -11.04
CA ILE A 265 7.51 -11.65 -11.36
C ILE A 265 7.33 -10.29 -12.05
N THR A 266 8.42 -9.67 -12.49
CA THR A 266 8.43 -8.29 -13.02
C THR A 266 7.39 -8.07 -14.11
N GLU A 267 7.34 -8.94 -15.12
CA GLU A 267 6.43 -8.78 -16.26
C GLU A 267 4.96 -9.01 -15.87
N SER A 268 4.68 -9.92 -14.94
CA SER A 268 3.33 -10.11 -14.39
C SER A 268 2.85 -8.84 -13.69
N VAL A 269 3.70 -8.26 -12.83
CA VAL A 269 3.35 -7.07 -12.06
C VAL A 269 3.19 -5.84 -12.97
N LYS A 270 4.07 -5.68 -13.98
CA LYS A 270 3.94 -4.63 -15.00
C LYS A 270 2.63 -4.74 -15.77
N ALA A 271 2.24 -5.96 -16.19
CA ALA A 271 0.99 -6.17 -16.92
C ALA A 271 -0.24 -5.84 -16.05
N ASP A 272 -0.27 -6.34 -14.81
CA ASP A 272 -1.38 -6.13 -13.88
C ASP A 272 -1.56 -4.66 -13.52
N ILE A 273 -0.46 -3.96 -13.22
CA ILE A 273 -0.51 -2.53 -12.87
C ILE A 273 -0.76 -1.68 -14.10
N GLY A 274 -0.13 -1.98 -15.24
CA GLY A 274 -0.40 -1.27 -16.50
C GLY A 274 -1.89 -1.31 -16.86
N ALA A 275 -2.55 -2.45 -16.70
CA ALA A 275 -4.00 -2.57 -16.89
C ALA A 275 -4.80 -1.69 -15.91
N LYS A 276 -4.41 -1.64 -14.64
CA LYS A 276 -5.04 -0.78 -13.62
C LYS A 276 -4.86 0.70 -13.91
N ILE A 277 -3.65 1.15 -14.24
CA ILE A 277 -3.35 2.55 -14.57
C ILE A 277 -4.16 3.00 -15.78
N VAL A 278 -4.25 2.18 -16.83
CA VAL A 278 -5.06 2.49 -18.02
C VAL A 278 -6.55 2.59 -17.66
N ALA A 279 -7.06 1.69 -16.81
CA ALA A 279 -8.44 1.73 -16.34
C ALA A 279 -8.74 2.99 -15.49
N GLU A 280 -7.84 3.33 -14.56
CA GLU A 280 -7.96 4.53 -13.72
C GLU A 280 -7.91 5.82 -14.54
N ARG A 281 -6.95 5.94 -15.47
CA ARG A 281 -6.87 7.11 -16.38
C ARG A 281 -8.12 7.25 -17.23
N LYS A 282 -8.69 6.14 -17.71
CA LYS A 282 -9.95 6.15 -18.47
C LYS A 282 -11.14 6.58 -17.61
N ALA A 283 -11.22 6.11 -16.36
CA ALA A 283 -12.26 6.50 -15.42
C ALA A 283 -12.18 8.00 -15.08
N GLN A 284 -10.97 8.50 -14.75
CA GLN A 284 -10.73 9.92 -14.47
C GLN A 284 -11.06 10.82 -15.68
N ALA A 285 -10.68 10.41 -16.89
CA ALA A 285 -11.01 11.16 -18.11
C ALA A 285 -12.53 11.20 -18.38
N ALA A 286 -13.25 10.11 -18.10
CA ALA A 286 -14.70 10.06 -18.23
C ALA A 286 -15.39 10.96 -17.19
N GLU A 287 -14.94 10.93 -15.94
CA GLU A 287 -15.44 11.79 -14.85
C GLU A 287 -15.18 13.27 -15.14
N ALA A 288 -13.96 13.62 -15.57
CA ALA A 288 -13.62 14.99 -15.95
C ALA A 288 -14.46 15.50 -17.13
N LYS A 289 -14.73 14.63 -18.12
CA LYS A 289 -15.61 14.97 -19.25
C LYS A 289 -17.05 15.18 -18.81
N ALA A 290 -17.58 14.31 -17.95
CA ALA A 290 -18.94 14.43 -17.40
C ALA A 290 -19.09 15.73 -16.59
N LEU A 291 -18.11 16.06 -15.76
CA LEU A 291 -18.11 17.31 -14.98
C LEU A 291 -18.06 18.55 -15.88
N LEU A 292 -17.27 18.51 -16.96
CA LEU A 292 -17.19 19.60 -17.93
C LEU A 292 -18.53 19.77 -18.68
N GLU A 293 -19.18 18.67 -19.05
CA GLU A 293 -20.48 18.68 -19.72
C GLU A 293 -21.57 19.22 -18.80
N GLN A 294 -21.58 18.80 -17.52
CA GLN A 294 -22.49 19.36 -16.51
C GLN A 294 -22.27 20.86 -16.32
N LYS A 295 -21.02 21.31 -16.19
CA LYS A 295 -20.72 22.76 -16.09
C LYS A 295 -21.20 23.55 -17.31
N LYS A 296 -20.97 23.03 -18.52
CA LYS A 296 -21.48 23.66 -19.75
C LYS A 296 -23.00 23.71 -19.79
N GLN A 297 -23.67 22.67 -19.31
CA GLN A 297 -25.13 22.65 -19.19
C GLN A 297 -25.62 23.68 -18.18
N GLU A 298 -25.00 23.76 -17.01
CA GLU A 298 -25.33 24.76 -15.99
C GLU A 298 -25.11 26.20 -16.49
N GLU A 299 -23.98 26.46 -17.17
CA GLU A 299 -23.70 27.75 -17.82
C GLU A 299 -24.75 28.07 -18.89
N TYR A 300 -25.10 27.11 -19.75
CA TYR A 300 -26.15 27.28 -20.75
C TYR A 300 -27.51 27.59 -20.10
N LEU A 301 -27.91 26.82 -19.09
CA LEU A 301 -29.16 27.05 -18.33
C LEU A 301 -29.18 28.41 -17.62
N ALA A 302 -28.01 28.92 -17.20
CA ALA A 302 -27.89 30.25 -16.60
C ALA A 302 -28.03 31.39 -17.62
N THR A 303 -27.77 31.14 -18.91
CA THR A 303 -28.01 32.12 -20.00
C THR A 303 -29.46 32.17 -20.47
N LEU A 304 -30.25 31.13 -20.19
CA LEU A 304 -31.66 31.06 -20.60
C LEU A 304 -32.55 31.90 -19.69
N SER A 305 -33.58 32.52 -20.28
CA SER A 305 -34.63 33.17 -19.51
C SER A 305 -35.54 32.14 -18.79
N PRO A 306 -36.27 32.54 -17.74
CA PRO A 306 -37.11 31.63 -16.94
C PRO A 306 -38.05 30.74 -17.77
N GLY A 307 -38.71 31.28 -18.80
CA GLY A 307 -39.57 30.51 -19.70
C GLY A 307 -38.82 29.52 -20.57
N HIS A 308 -37.65 29.89 -21.11
CA HIS A 308 -36.83 28.96 -21.90
C HIS A 308 -36.26 27.82 -21.05
N ARG A 309 -35.91 28.10 -19.78
CA ARG A 309 -35.48 27.08 -18.83
C ARG A 309 -36.60 26.08 -18.54
N LEU A 310 -37.83 26.54 -18.35
CA LEU A 310 -38.99 25.65 -18.17
C LEU A 310 -39.25 24.78 -19.40
N VAL A 311 -39.16 25.35 -20.61
CA VAL A 311 -39.26 24.55 -21.85
C VAL A 311 -38.22 23.43 -21.87
N TRP A 312 -36.95 23.76 -21.59
CA TRP A 312 -35.89 22.77 -21.53
C TRP A 312 -36.17 21.68 -20.47
N GLU A 313 -36.61 22.05 -19.27
CA GLU A 313 -36.95 21.09 -18.21
C GLU A 313 -38.12 20.17 -18.59
N ILE A 314 -39.12 20.70 -19.30
CA ILE A 314 -40.27 19.93 -19.78
C ILE A 314 -39.86 18.96 -20.90
N GLU A 315 -38.96 19.36 -21.79
CA GLU A 315 -38.46 18.51 -22.88
C GLU A 315 -37.62 17.32 -22.39
N GLN A 316 -36.98 17.43 -21.22
CA GLN A 316 -36.22 16.33 -20.60
C GLN A 316 -37.10 15.29 -19.87
N LEU A 317 -38.40 15.54 -19.72
CA LEU A 317 -39.28 14.63 -19.00
C LEU A 317 -39.45 13.29 -19.74
N THR A 318 -39.34 12.19 -18.98
CA THR A 318 -39.62 10.84 -19.47
C THR A 318 -41.10 10.48 -19.29
N VAL A 319 -41.51 9.27 -19.68
CA VAL A 319 -42.90 8.79 -19.56
C VAL A 319 -43.16 8.14 -18.18
N ASP A 320 -42.17 8.19 -17.28
CA ASP A 320 -42.27 7.59 -15.95
C ASP A 320 -43.30 8.30 -15.06
N ALA A 321 -43.89 7.56 -14.12
CA ALA A 321 -44.96 8.07 -13.26
C ALA A 321 -44.53 9.29 -12.42
N GLN A 322 -43.26 9.36 -12.03
CA GLN A 322 -42.70 10.47 -11.26
C GLN A 322 -42.63 11.76 -12.10
N ASP A 323 -42.14 11.68 -13.34
CA ASP A 323 -42.08 12.81 -14.27
C ASP A 323 -43.48 13.26 -14.70
N SER A 324 -44.40 12.31 -14.91
CA SER A 324 -45.81 12.62 -15.14
C SER A 324 -46.41 13.40 -13.96
N GLN A 325 -46.13 13.01 -12.72
CA GLN A 325 -46.60 13.73 -11.53
C GLN A 325 -45.94 15.12 -11.39
N ARG A 326 -44.64 15.23 -11.65
CA ARG A 326 -43.87 16.49 -11.61
C ARG A 326 -44.38 17.48 -12.66
N SER A 327 -44.67 17.01 -13.88
CA SER A 327 -45.28 17.82 -14.94
C SER A 327 -46.61 18.43 -14.52
N LYS A 328 -47.44 17.65 -13.81
CA LYS A 328 -48.76 18.06 -13.35
C LYS A 328 -48.70 18.93 -12.10
N GLY A 329 -47.63 18.86 -11.32
CA GLY A 329 -47.48 19.60 -10.06
C GLY A 329 -46.61 20.84 -10.24
N GLU A 330 -45.33 20.68 -9.95
CA GLU A 330 -44.32 21.74 -9.88
C GLU A 330 -44.19 22.51 -11.19
N LEU A 331 -44.07 21.81 -12.33
CA LEU A 331 -43.83 22.47 -13.62
C LEU A 331 -45.06 23.23 -14.12
N TYR A 332 -46.26 22.68 -13.92
CA TYR A 332 -47.50 23.40 -14.20
C TYR A 332 -47.62 24.68 -13.37
N GLN A 333 -47.29 24.62 -12.07
CA GLN A 333 -47.33 25.79 -11.20
C GLN A 333 -46.30 26.83 -11.65
N ALA A 334 -45.08 26.41 -11.98
CA ALA A 334 -44.04 27.30 -12.47
C ALA A 334 -44.42 28.03 -13.77
N VAL A 335 -45.17 27.38 -14.67
CA VAL A 335 -45.75 28.05 -15.86
C VAL A 335 -46.82 29.05 -15.46
N CYS A 336 -47.67 28.75 -14.48
CA CYS A 336 -48.67 29.70 -14.00
C CYS A 336 -48.02 30.93 -13.35
N ASP A 337 -46.91 30.74 -12.63
CA ASP A 337 -46.19 31.81 -11.94
C ASP A 337 -45.47 32.79 -12.91
N LEU A 338 -45.31 32.43 -14.19
CA LEU A 338 -44.81 33.31 -15.26
C LEU A 338 -45.86 34.28 -15.82
N ALA A 339 -46.98 34.51 -15.13
CA ALA A 339 -48.06 35.40 -15.60
C ALA A 339 -47.61 36.82 -15.94
N ASP A 340 -46.55 37.30 -15.30
CA ASP A 340 -45.96 38.64 -15.56
C ASP A 340 -45.16 38.72 -16.88
N GLN A 341 -44.93 37.59 -17.56
CA GLN A 341 -44.17 37.48 -18.81
C GLN A 341 -44.93 36.63 -19.87
N PRO A 342 -45.91 37.22 -20.58
CA PRO A 342 -46.87 36.47 -21.40
C PRO A 342 -46.27 35.64 -22.54
N GLU A 343 -45.23 36.15 -23.20
CA GLU A 343 -44.55 35.44 -24.31
C GLU A 343 -43.79 34.20 -23.80
N GLU A 344 -43.08 34.33 -22.67
CA GLU A 344 -42.36 33.23 -22.03
C GLU A 344 -43.32 32.17 -21.45
N GLN A 345 -44.42 32.63 -20.86
CA GLN A 345 -45.47 31.79 -20.33
C GLN A 345 -46.14 30.93 -21.41
N LYS A 346 -46.49 31.54 -22.56
CA LYS A 346 -47.06 30.82 -23.72
C LYS A 346 -46.12 29.73 -24.23
N MET A 347 -44.83 30.03 -24.29
CA MET A 347 -43.83 29.10 -24.79
C MET A 347 -43.68 27.87 -23.88
N ALA A 348 -43.60 28.06 -22.56
CA ALA A 348 -43.56 26.97 -21.60
C ALA A 348 -44.88 26.18 -21.53
N ALA A 349 -46.03 26.86 -21.65
CA ALA A 349 -47.35 26.23 -21.74
C ALA A 349 -47.49 25.33 -22.99
N ALA A 350 -46.92 25.74 -24.12
CA ALA A 350 -46.90 24.95 -25.34
C ALA A 350 -46.09 23.66 -25.18
N ALA A 351 -44.91 23.73 -24.55
CA ALA A 351 -44.10 22.56 -24.26
C ALA A 351 -44.82 21.56 -23.33
N LEU A 352 -45.49 22.06 -22.29
CA LEU A 352 -46.29 21.24 -21.37
C LEU A 352 -47.46 20.54 -22.05
N LYS A 353 -48.15 21.24 -22.97
CA LYS A 353 -49.20 20.64 -23.79
C LYS A 353 -48.65 19.47 -24.63
N VAL A 354 -47.52 19.66 -25.32
CA VAL A 354 -46.88 18.60 -26.12
C VAL A 354 -46.54 17.39 -25.27
N TYR A 355 -45.98 17.59 -24.07
CA TYR A 355 -45.69 16.50 -23.15
C TYR A 355 -46.96 15.78 -22.65
N TRP A 356 -48.04 16.52 -22.36
CA TRP A 356 -49.33 15.94 -21.96
C TRP A 356 -50.06 15.23 -23.10
N GLU A 357 -49.85 15.62 -24.34
CA GLU A 357 -50.31 14.87 -25.51
C GLU A 357 -49.56 13.54 -25.61
N LYS A 358 -48.23 13.54 -25.44
CA LYS A 358 -47.39 12.32 -25.46
C LYS A 358 -47.77 11.31 -24.36
N THR A 359 -48.16 11.79 -23.18
CA THR A 359 -48.57 10.96 -22.04
C THR A 359 -50.07 10.63 -22.02
N ASN A 360 -50.84 11.03 -23.04
CA ASN A 360 -52.31 10.94 -23.12
C ASN A 360 -53.08 11.71 -22.04
N ASP A 361 -52.40 12.52 -21.21
CA ASP A 361 -53.03 13.36 -20.19
C ASP A 361 -53.76 14.58 -20.76
N TRP A 362 -53.46 14.96 -22.00
CA TRP A 362 -54.21 16.00 -22.72
C TRP A 362 -55.54 15.47 -23.27
N GLN A 363 -55.52 14.26 -23.81
CA GLN A 363 -56.63 13.65 -24.56
C GLN A 363 -57.56 12.81 -23.66
N LYS A 364 -57.02 12.16 -22.63
CA LYS A 364 -57.77 11.37 -21.63
C LYS A 364 -57.46 11.85 -20.21
N PRO A 365 -57.71 13.13 -19.87
CA PRO A 365 -57.37 13.69 -18.57
C PRO A 365 -58.22 13.09 -17.43
N SER A 366 -57.62 12.97 -16.26
CA SER A 366 -58.39 12.83 -15.01
C SER A 366 -59.19 14.10 -14.71
N LYS A 367 -60.19 14.02 -13.82
CA LYS A 367 -61.00 15.20 -13.41
C LYS A 367 -60.14 16.39 -12.96
N LYS A 368 -59.06 16.15 -12.23
CA LYS A 368 -58.13 17.19 -11.78
C LYS A 368 -57.24 17.73 -12.90
N GLN A 369 -56.86 16.88 -13.85
CA GLN A 369 -56.02 17.27 -14.99
C GLN A 369 -56.80 18.11 -16.00
N LYS A 370 -58.11 17.87 -16.15
CA LYS A 370 -58.97 18.64 -17.07
C LYS A 370 -58.98 20.14 -16.76
N ILE A 371 -58.94 20.50 -15.48
CA ILE A 371 -58.86 21.90 -15.02
C ILE A 371 -57.52 22.52 -15.45
N LYS A 372 -56.42 21.79 -15.29
CA LYS A 372 -55.08 22.25 -15.68
C LYS A 372 -54.96 22.40 -17.20
N ASN A 373 -55.54 21.49 -17.97
CA ASN A 373 -55.57 21.58 -19.43
C ASN A 373 -56.37 22.82 -19.90
N GLN A 374 -57.45 23.19 -19.20
CA GLN A 374 -58.20 24.43 -19.50
C GLN A 374 -57.34 25.67 -19.26
N VAL A 375 -56.64 25.75 -18.12
CA VAL A 375 -55.74 26.88 -17.83
C VAL A 375 -54.62 26.99 -18.86
N ILE A 376 -54.00 25.87 -19.25
CA ILE A 376 -52.98 25.86 -20.31
C ILE A 376 -53.57 26.24 -21.68
N ALA A 377 -54.81 25.83 -21.99
CA ALA A 377 -55.49 26.21 -23.23
C ALA A 377 -55.80 27.72 -23.27
N GLU A 378 -56.22 28.31 -22.15
CA GLU A 378 -56.45 29.75 -22.01
C GLU A 378 -55.17 30.55 -22.21
N ILE A 379 -54.05 30.12 -21.61
CA ILE A 379 -52.73 30.74 -21.79
C ILE A 379 -52.30 30.71 -23.28
N LEU A 380 -52.62 29.62 -23.99
CA LEU A 380 -52.30 29.43 -25.41
C LEU A 380 -53.30 30.10 -26.37
N GLY A 381 -54.45 30.57 -25.89
CA GLY A 381 -55.53 31.15 -26.70
C GLY A 381 -56.28 30.14 -27.57
N LEU A 382 -56.44 28.90 -27.07
CA LEU A 382 -57.07 27.76 -27.76
C LEU A 382 -58.53 27.53 -27.39
#